data_AF-A0A852SBY8-F1
#
_entry.id   AF-A0A852SBY8-F1
#
_cell.length_a   1.000
_cell.length_b   1.000
_cell.length_c   1.000
_cell.angle_alpha   90.00
_cell.angle_beta   90.00
_cell.angle_gamma   90.00
#
_symmetry.space_group_name_H-M   'P 1'
#
loop_
_entity.id
_entity.type
_entity.pdbx_description
1 polymer ?
#
loop_
_entity_poly.entity_id
_entity_poly.type
_entity_poly.pdbx_seq_one_letter_code
_entity_poly.pdbx_strand_id
1 'polypeptide(L)'
;MALELTDTTIEHRGSSYALSGGPTEWAITRAGTPLGHLVVKSSAGEEGEPVYTTRLLDGAAGNLEGTDWEQVVRGHLNEFDPEIADPTSDVPSAGG
;
A
#
# COMPACT_ATOMS: atom_id res chain seq x y z
N MET A 1 5.21 14.16 8.16
CA MET A 1 4.67 15.09 7.13
C MET A 1 3.37 14.51 6.61
N ALA A 2 2.30 15.32 6.47
CA ALA A 2 1.03 14.84 5.93
C ALA A 2 1.15 14.64 4.41
N LEU A 3 0.50 13.61 3.86
CA LEU A 3 0.40 13.45 2.42
C LEU A 3 -0.60 14.49 1.89
N GLU A 4 -0.08 15.61 1.38
CA GLU A 4 -0.88 16.69 0.75
C GLU A 4 -1.04 16.50 -0.76
N LEU A 5 -0.42 15.46 -1.32
CA LEU A 5 -0.33 15.19 -2.75
C LEU A 5 -1.59 14.50 -3.28
N THR A 6 -2.11 14.99 -4.40
CA THR A 6 -3.24 14.41 -5.15
C THR A 6 -2.85 13.17 -5.95
N ASP A 7 -1.59 13.11 -6.35
CA ASP A 7 -1.02 12.07 -7.18
C ASP A 7 0.44 11.85 -6.75
N THR A 8 0.75 10.63 -6.35
CA THR A 8 2.12 10.23 -6.03
C THR A 8 2.41 8.84 -6.57
N THR A 9 3.64 8.59 -6.95
CA THR A 9 4.07 7.29 -7.44
C THR A 9 5.09 6.72 -6.47
N ILE A 10 4.93 5.44 -6.14
CA ILE A 10 5.89 4.71 -5.33
C ILE A 10 6.47 3.55 -6.14
N GLU A 11 7.76 3.30 -5.94
CA GLU A 11 8.44 2.14 -6.50
C GLU A 11 8.57 1.07 -5.42
N HIS A 12 8.08 -0.14 -5.70
CA HIS A 12 8.18 -1.26 -4.78
C HIS A 12 8.42 -2.57 -5.54
N ARG A 13 9.47 -3.31 -5.16
CA ARG A 13 9.84 -4.62 -5.74
C ARG A 13 9.96 -4.61 -7.28
N GLY A 14 10.45 -3.50 -7.85
CA GLY A 14 10.60 -3.35 -9.30
C GLY A 14 9.31 -3.06 -10.06
N SER A 15 8.20 -2.82 -9.35
CA SER A 15 6.94 -2.34 -9.92
C SER A 15 6.66 -0.90 -9.47
N SER A 16 6.00 -0.13 -10.34
CA SER A 16 5.55 1.23 -10.05
C SER A 16 4.07 1.24 -9.72
N TYR A 17 3.71 1.88 -8.61
CA TYR A 17 2.34 2.01 -8.11
C TYR A 17 1.97 3.47 -8.03
N ALA A 18 0.78 3.81 -8.50
CA ALA A 18 0.24 5.15 -8.43
C ALA A 18 -0.81 5.24 -7.33
N LEU A 19 -0.62 6.21 -6.43
CA LEU A 19 -1.65 6.69 -5.53
C LEU A 19 -2.31 7.88 -6.18
N SER A 20 -3.62 7.82 -6.37
CA SER A 20 -4.40 8.89 -6.99
C SER A 20 -5.63 9.19 -6.15
N GLY A 21 -5.96 10.48 -6.01
CA GLY A 21 -7.08 10.92 -5.19
C GLY A 21 -6.71 12.16 -4.39
N GLY A 22 -6.93 12.11 -3.08
CA GLY A 22 -6.59 13.20 -2.18
C GLY A 22 -7.05 12.92 -0.75
N PRO A 23 -6.59 13.70 0.24
CA PRO A 23 -7.00 13.49 1.61
C PRO A 23 -8.53 13.55 1.73
N THR A 24 -9.20 12.56 2.36
CA THR A 24 -8.68 11.54 3.28
C THR A 24 -8.41 10.15 2.67
N GLU A 25 -8.52 9.98 1.34
CA GLU A 25 -8.44 8.66 0.69
C GLU A 25 -7.72 8.71 -0.67
N TRP A 26 -6.76 7.81 -0.88
CA TRP A 26 -6.04 7.64 -2.14
C TRP A 26 -6.24 6.23 -2.68
N ALA A 27 -6.65 6.11 -3.94
CA ALA A 27 -6.72 4.84 -4.64
C ALA A 27 -5.31 4.36 -4.97
N ILE A 28 -4.99 3.12 -4.58
CA ILE A 28 -3.73 2.45 -4.89
C ILE A 28 -3.95 1.66 -6.18
N THR A 29 -3.23 2.02 -7.23
CA THR A 29 -3.33 1.39 -8.54
C THR A 29 -1.97 0.97 -9.07
N ARG A 30 -1.96 -0.10 -9.87
CA ARG A 30 -0.77 -0.57 -10.58
C ARG A 30 -1.10 -0.73 -12.06
N ALA A 31 -0.48 0.08 -12.90
CA ALA A 31 -0.77 0.12 -14.34
C ALA A 31 -2.29 0.17 -14.66
N GLY A 32 -3.06 0.88 -13.82
CA GLY A 32 -4.53 0.99 -13.93
C GLY A 32 -5.34 -0.11 -13.22
N THR A 33 -4.70 -1.13 -12.66
CA THR A 33 -5.37 -2.16 -11.84
C THR A 33 -5.52 -1.67 -10.40
N PRO A 34 -6.73 -1.56 -9.84
CA PRO A 34 -6.91 -1.16 -8.46
C PRO A 34 -6.50 -2.28 -7.51
N LEU A 35 -5.72 -1.95 -6.48
CA LEU A 35 -5.22 -2.90 -5.46
C LEU A 35 -5.75 -2.61 -4.05
N GLY A 36 -6.33 -1.43 -3.85
CA GLY A 36 -6.90 -1.00 -2.57
C GLY A 36 -6.93 0.52 -2.48
N HIS A 37 -7.16 1.02 -1.27
CA HIS A 37 -7.10 2.44 -0.97
C HIS A 37 -6.26 2.67 0.29
N LEU A 38 -5.52 3.77 0.32
CA LEU A 38 -4.91 4.32 1.52
C LEU A 38 -5.87 5.34 2.12
N VAL A 39 -6.15 5.24 3.42
CA VAL A 39 -7.11 6.10 4.12
C VAL A 39 -6.45 6.73 5.34
N VAL A 40 -6.70 8.02 5.56
CA VAL A 40 -6.36 8.68 6.82
C VAL A 40 -7.36 8.24 7.89
N LYS A 41 -6.92 7.39 8.81
CA LYS A 41 -7.71 6.96 9.96
C LYS A 41 -7.89 8.09 10.96
N SER A 42 -6.83 8.85 11.21
CA SER A 42 -6.84 9.98 12.14
C SER A 42 -5.92 11.09 11.64
N SER A 43 -6.46 12.30 11.41
CA SER A 43 -5.68 13.45 10.93
C SER A 43 -4.85 14.13 12.01
N ALA A 44 -5.16 13.85 13.29
CA ALA A 44 -4.40 14.23 14.47
C ALA A 44 -4.35 13.01 15.40
N GLY A 45 -3.42 12.07 15.14
CA GLY A 45 -3.13 10.97 16.05
C GLY A 45 -2.72 11.46 17.44
N GLU A 46 -2.50 10.54 18.39
CA GLU A 46 -2.25 10.89 19.80
C GLU A 46 -1.07 11.85 20.01
N GLU A 47 -0.11 11.87 19.08
CA GLU A 47 1.09 12.74 19.11
C GLU A 47 1.03 13.91 18.10
N GLY A 48 -0.12 14.13 17.45
CA GLY A 48 -0.32 15.15 16.42
C GLY A 48 0.11 14.72 15.01
N GLU A 49 0.44 13.45 14.82
CA GLU A 49 0.81 12.88 13.52
C GLU A 49 -0.37 12.16 12.87
N PRO A 50 -0.54 12.26 11.53
CA PRO A 50 -1.60 11.55 10.84
C PRO A 50 -1.36 10.04 10.89
N VAL A 51 -2.42 9.28 11.21
CA VAL A 51 -2.43 7.82 11.18
C VAL A 51 -3.12 7.37 9.91
N TYR A 52 -2.46 6.51 9.15
CA TYR A 52 -2.93 5.95 7.89
C TYR A 52 -3.24 4.46 8.07
N THR A 53 -4.21 3.99 7.31
CA THR A 53 -4.59 2.58 7.21
C THR A 53 -4.93 2.25 5.75
N THR A 54 -5.00 0.98 5.39
CA THR A 54 -5.50 0.57 4.07
C THR A 54 -6.96 0.15 4.10
N ARG A 55 -7.59 0.16 2.93
CA ARG A 55 -8.94 -0.33 2.70
C ARG A 55 -8.94 -1.22 1.47
N LEU A 56 -9.56 -2.39 1.61
CA LEU A 56 -9.68 -3.36 0.53
C LEU A 56 -10.68 -2.88 -0.53
N LEU A 57 -10.64 -3.48 -1.72
CA LEU A 57 -11.57 -3.15 -2.81
C LEU A 57 -13.03 -3.47 -2.47
N ASP A 58 -13.26 -4.46 -1.60
CA ASP A 58 -14.58 -4.81 -1.07
C ASP A 58 -15.09 -3.79 -0.02
N GLY A 59 -14.24 -2.83 0.37
CA GLY A 59 -14.57 -1.79 1.34
C GLY A 59 -14.28 -2.17 2.79
N ALA A 60 -13.78 -3.38 3.05
CA ALA A 60 -13.26 -3.79 4.35
C ALA A 60 -11.99 -3.01 4.75
N ALA A 61 -11.80 -2.78 6.04
CA ALA A 61 -10.57 -2.20 6.56
C ALA A 61 -9.41 -3.20 6.39
N GLY A 62 -8.25 -2.69 5.98
CA GLY A 62 -7.02 -3.46 5.92
C GLY A 62 -6.43 -3.69 7.31
N ASN A 63 -5.50 -4.64 7.40
CA ASN A 63 -4.86 -5.02 8.67
C ASN A 63 -3.67 -4.11 9.04
N LEU A 64 -3.28 -3.17 8.17
CA LEU A 64 -2.09 -2.36 8.32
C LEU A 64 -2.44 -0.93 8.74
N GLU A 65 -1.72 -0.43 9.73
CA GLU A 65 -1.88 0.90 10.30
C GLU A 65 -0.53 1.47 10.71
N GLY A 66 -0.32 2.76 10.48
CA GLY A 66 0.90 3.44 10.87
C GLY A 66 0.88 4.94 10.58
N THR A 67 1.85 5.65 11.16
CA THR A 67 2.08 7.08 10.88
C THR A 67 2.84 7.31 9.57
N ASP A 68 3.51 6.29 9.07
CA ASP A 68 4.20 6.29 7.77
C ASP A 68 3.33 5.62 6.70
N TRP A 69 2.72 6.45 5.84
CA TRP A 69 1.83 5.99 4.80
C TRP A 69 2.52 5.11 3.76
N GLU A 70 3.79 5.35 3.44
CA GLU A 70 4.54 4.55 2.46
C GLU A 70 4.70 3.11 2.95
N GLN A 71 5.06 2.94 4.22
CA GLN A 71 5.23 1.62 4.83
C GLN A 71 3.90 0.87 4.91
N VAL A 72 2.80 1.57 5.22
CA VAL A 72 1.44 0.99 5.21
C VAL A 72 1.07 0.49 3.81
N VAL A 73 1.28 1.31 2.78
CA VAL A 73 0.99 0.91 1.38
C VAL A 73 1.89 -0.24 0.95
N ARG A 74 3.21 -0.17 1.20
CA ARG A 74 4.14 -1.24 0.85
C ARG A 74 3.74 -2.55 1.52
N GLY A 75 3.40 -2.53 2.80
CA GLY A 75 2.91 -3.72 3.50
C GLY A 75 1.67 -4.30 2.83
N HIS A 76 0.71 -3.44 2.45
CA HIS A 76 -0.52 -3.86 1.76
C HIS A 76 -0.20 -4.50 0.41
N LEU A 77 0.71 -3.91 -0.36
CA LEU A 77 1.15 -4.48 -1.63
C LEU A 77 1.80 -5.86 -1.46
N ASN A 78 2.52 -6.13 -0.38
CA ASN A 78 3.08 -7.46 -0.13
C ASN A 78 2.01 -8.53 0.13
N GLU A 79 0.84 -8.16 0.66
CA GLU A 79 -0.26 -9.08 0.96
C GLU A 79 -1.24 -9.24 -0.22
N PHE A 80 -1.45 -8.18 -1.01
CA PHE A 80 -2.50 -8.11 -2.03
C PHE A 80 -2.02 -8.11 -3.48
N ASP A 81 -0.75 -7.81 -3.76
CA ASP A 81 -0.21 -7.92 -5.11
C ASP A 81 0.37 -9.33 -5.32
N PRO A 82 -0.27 -10.19 -6.14
CA PRO A 82 0.20 -11.55 -6.37
C PRO A 82 1.51 -11.61 -7.15
N GLU A 83 1.96 -10.51 -7.77
CA GLU A 83 3.27 -10.47 -8.43
C GLU A 83 4.41 -10.11 -7.46
N ILE A 84 4.08 -9.61 -6.26
CA ILE A 84 5.01 -9.48 -5.14
C ILE A 84 5.04 -10.75 -4.29
N ALA A 85 3.91 -11.45 -4.18
CA ALA A 85 3.80 -12.72 -3.47
C ALA A 85 4.67 -13.81 -4.15
N ASP A 86 5.90 -13.93 -3.63
CA ASP A 86 6.87 -15.01 -3.74
C ASP A 86 7.81 -15.09 -4.97
N PRO A 87 9.13 -14.85 -4.76
CA PRO A 87 10.18 -15.55 -5.49
C PRO A 87 10.51 -16.91 -4.85
N THR A 88 9.51 -17.69 -4.40
CA THR A 88 9.73 -19.01 -3.76
C THR A 88 9.05 -20.16 -4.51
N SER A 89 9.32 -20.29 -5.81
CA SER A 89 9.18 -21.58 -6.52
C SER A 89 10.10 -21.68 -7.73
N ASP A 90 11.41 -21.51 -7.52
CA ASP A 90 12.41 -22.19 -8.35
C ASP A 90 13.71 -22.38 -7.54
N VAL A 91 13.69 -23.31 -6.60
CA VAL A 91 14.90 -24.10 -6.35
C VAL A 91 14.63 -25.47 -6.96
N PRO A 92 15.12 -25.77 -8.17
CA PRO A 92 15.34 -27.17 -8.49
C PRO A 92 16.36 -27.65 -7.47
N SER A 93 15.92 -28.43 -6.49
CA SER A 93 16.80 -29.33 -5.76
C SER A 93 17.47 -30.20 -6.82
N ALA A 94 18.65 -29.77 -7.27
CA ALA A 94 19.54 -30.60 -8.05
C ALA A 94 19.87 -31.81 -7.17
N GLY A 95 19.30 -32.95 -7.54
CA GLY A 95 19.76 -34.25 -7.06
C GLY A 95 21.20 -34.50 -7.51
N GLY A 96 21.90 -35.34 -6.76
CA GLY A 96 23.24 -35.83 -7.08
C GLY A 96 24.00 -36.26 -5.85
#